data_AF-A0AAW1HNJ9-F1
#
_entry.id   AF-A0AAW1HNJ9-F1
#
_cell.length_a   1.000
_cell.length_b   1.000
_cell.length_c   1.000
_cell.angle_alpha   90.00
_cell.angle_beta   90.00
_cell.angle_gamma   90.00
#
_symmetry.space_group_name_H-M   'P 1'
#
loop_
_entity.id
_entity.type
_entity.pdbx_description
1 polymer ?
#
loop_
_entity_poly.entity_id
_entity_poly.type
_entity_poly.pdbx_seq_one_letter_code
_entity_poly.pdbx_strand_id
1 'polypeptide(L)'
;MCRRILQRSGKDHSVLLVLPSGIYHYRFIVDGETRYMPDLPSVSSEMGLVCNVLDVNDYVPESLDSIVEFEPPPSPDSSYGHTYPEEDEFAKDPIIVPSQVHVTVLGTQNSKEASCSRPQHVVLEHLFIEKGWAASQSVVALGLSHRFQSKYVTVVLYKPLRR
;
A
#
# COMPACT_ATOMS: atom_id res chain seq x y z
N MET A 1 10.36 -35.89 0.22
CA MET A 1 10.88 -34.67 -0.46
C MET A 1 10.06 -34.43 -1.71
N CYS A 2 9.55 -33.21 -1.91
CA CYS A 2 8.81 -32.83 -3.13
C CYS A 2 9.75 -32.10 -4.09
N ARG A 3 9.98 -32.66 -5.28
CA ARG A 3 10.71 -31.98 -6.35
C ARG A 3 9.74 -31.15 -7.19
N ARG A 4 10.18 -29.95 -7.59
CA ARG A 4 9.45 -29.05 -8.49
C ARG A 4 10.40 -28.60 -9.60
N ILE A 5 9.88 -28.51 -10.82
CA ILE A 5 10.63 -28.06 -11.98
C ILE A 5 10.53 -26.53 -12.03
N LEU A 6 11.65 -25.86 -12.26
CA LEU A 6 11.70 -24.41 -12.43
C LEU A 6 11.42 -24.06 -13.89
N GLN A 7 10.58 -23.05 -14.11
CA GLN A 7 10.33 -22.43 -15.41
C GLN A 7 11.49 -21.52 -15.78
N ARG A 8 12.00 -21.67 -17.00
CA ARG A 8 13.06 -20.80 -17.54
C ARG A 8 12.44 -19.56 -18.18
N SER A 9 12.93 -18.38 -17.79
CA SER A 9 12.60 -17.09 -18.40
C SER A 9 13.89 -16.33 -18.71
N GLY A 10 14.32 -16.36 -19.97
CA GLY A 10 15.59 -15.75 -20.38
C GLY A 10 16.79 -16.39 -19.66
N LYS A 11 17.42 -15.60 -18.77
CA LYS A 11 18.55 -16.02 -17.91
C LYS A 11 18.11 -16.59 -16.57
N ASP A 12 16.85 -16.37 -16.18
CA ASP A 12 16.36 -16.70 -14.85
C ASP A 12 15.57 -18.02 -14.85
N HIS A 13 15.55 -18.67 -13.69
CA HIS A 13 14.77 -19.89 -13.44
C HIS A 13 13.90 -19.67 -12.21
N SER A 14 12.58 -19.85 -12.33
CA SER A 14 11.64 -19.53 -11.25
C SER A 14 10.54 -20.58 -11.10
N VAL A 15 9.92 -20.65 -9.92
CA VAL A 15 8.73 -21.46 -9.65
C VAL A 15 7.86 -20.72 -8.64
N LEU A 16 6.54 -20.78 -8.83
CA LEU A 16 5.58 -20.24 -7.87
C LEU A 16 5.01 -21.39 -7.04
N LEU A 17 5.13 -21.29 -5.71
CA LEU A 17 4.65 -22.29 -4.76
C LEU A 17 3.79 -21.60 -3.69
N VAL A 18 2.63 -22.18 -3.39
CA VAL A 18 1.82 -21.79 -2.24
C VAL A 18 2.25 -22.66 -1.06
N LEU A 19 2.89 -22.03 -0.07
CA LEU A 19 3.41 -22.69 1.12
C LEU A 19 2.63 -22.19 2.36
N PRO A 20 2.19 -23.08 3.27
CA PRO A 20 1.75 -22.67 4.60
C PRO A 20 2.85 -21.93 5.37
N SER A 21 2.49 -21.20 6.43
CA SER A 21 3.49 -20.62 7.33
C SER A 21 4.39 -21.67 7.96
N GLY A 22 5.67 -21.34 8.11
CA GLY A 22 6.70 -22.22 8.66
C GLY A 22 8.07 -22.04 8.00
N ILE A 23 9.04 -22.77 8.54
CA ILE A 23 10.43 -22.76 8.08
C ILE A 23 10.67 -23.92 7.11
N TYR A 24 11.15 -23.60 5.91
CA TYR A 24 11.39 -24.56 4.84
C TYR A 24 12.87 -24.65 4.50
N HIS A 25 13.36 -25.88 4.36
CA HIS A 25 14.69 -26.17 3.87
C HIS A 25 14.64 -26.63 2.43
N TYR A 26 15.42 -26.01 1.56
CA TYR A 26 15.42 -26.34 0.13
C TYR A 26 16.83 -26.33 -0.46
N ARG A 27 16.93 -26.97 -1.63
CA ARG A 27 18.15 -27.05 -2.44
C ARG A 27 17.78 -27.02 -3.91
N PHE A 28 18.72 -26.60 -4.74
CA PHE A 28 18.59 -26.64 -6.19
C PHE A 28 19.24 -27.90 -6.72
N ILE A 29 18.65 -28.47 -7.78
CA ILE A 29 19.30 -29.53 -8.56
C ILE A 29 19.58 -28.92 -9.93
N VAL A 30 20.84 -28.63 -10.20
CA VAL A 30 21.32 -28.03 -11.44
C VAL A 30 22.25 -29.03 -12.10
N ASP A 31 21.92 -29.45 -13.32
CA ASP A 31 22.69 -30.44 -14.09
C ASP A 31 22.92 -31.78 -13.36
N GLY A 32 21.97 -32.17 -12.50
CA GLY A 32 22.05 -33.40 -11.70
C GLY A 32 22.82 -33.25 -10.38
N GLU A 33 23.45 -32.11 -10.15
CA GLU A 33 24.16 -31.81 -8.91
C GLU A 33 23.30 -31.02 -7.93
N THR A 34 23.41 -31.36 -6.64
CA THR A 34 22.74 -30.61 -5.57
C THR A 34 23.55 -29.36 -5.24
N ARG A 35 22.92 -28.20 -5.35
CA ARG A 35 23.52 -26.88 -5.08
C ARG A 35 22.65 -26.06 -4.14
N TYR A 36 23.25 -25.05 -3.54
CA TYR A 36 22.59 -24.02 -2.75
C TYR A 36 23.03 -22.64 -3.24
N MET A 37 22.26 -21.62 -2.89
CA MET A 37 22.56 -20.21 -3.20
C MET A 37 23.25 -19.55 -2.01
N PRO A 38 24.52 -19.12 -2.11
CA PRO A 38 25.30 -18.60 -0.98
C PRO A 38 24.90 -17.18 -0.54
N ASP A 39 24.23 -16.45 -1.41
CA ASP A 39 23.65 -15.12 -1.21
C ASP A 39 22.34 -15.15 -0.41
N LEU A 40 21.70 -16.32 -0.31
CA LEU A 40 20.46 -16.50 0.45
C LEU A 40 20.73 -17.11 1.83
N PRO A 41 19.81 -16.90 2.80
CA PRO A 41 19.90 -17.56 4.11
C PRO A 41 20.09 -19.07 3.95
N SER A 42 21.06 -19.62 4.69
CA SER A 42 21.41 -21.03 4.61
C SER A 42 21.87 -21.58 5.96
N VAL A 43 21.70 -22.89 6.13
CA VAL A 43 22.14 -23.64 7.31
C VAL A 43 23.03 -24.79 6.88
N SER A 44 24.10 -25.03 7.64
CA SER A 44 24.97 -26.19 7.48
C SER A 44 24.63 -27.25 8.53
N SER A 45 24.52 -28.49 8.09
CA SER A 45 24.40 -29.65 8.97
C SER A 45 25.77 -30.06 9.49
N GLU A 46 25.81 -30.79 10.62
CA GLU A 46 27.05 -31.35 11.21
C GLU A 46 27.86 -32.22 10.24
N MET A 47 27.21 -32.86 9.26
CA MET A 47 27.87 -33.62 8.19
C MET A 47 28.33 -32.75 6.99
N GLY A 48 28.33 -31.43 7.12
CA GLY A 48 28.79 -30.49 6.08
C GLY A 48 27.79 -30.24 4.94
N LEU A 49 26.57 -30.77 5.03
CA LEU A 49 25.53 -30.54 4.02
C LEU A 49 24.84 -29.18 4.22
N VAL A 50 24.87 -28.34 3.20
CA VAL A 50 24.27 -26.99 3.23
C VAL A 50 22.91 -26.99 2.51
N CYS A 51 21.93 -26.29 3.06
CA CYS A 51 20.66 -25.99 2.39
C CYS A 51 20.26 -24.53 2.62
N ASN A 52 19.49 -23.99 1.68
CA ASN A 52 18.86 -22.70 1.86
C ASN A 52 17.65 -22.83 2.80
N VAL A 53 17.40 -21.76 3.54
CA VAL A 53 16.30 -21.64 4.49
C VAL A 53 15.34 -20.56 4.01
N LEU A 54 14.05 -20.85 4.02
CA LEU A 54 12.98 -19.90 3.73
C LEU A 54 12.01 -19.88 4.91
N ASP A 55 11.87 -18.74 5.57
CA ASP A 55 10.89 -18.52 6.63
C ASP A 55 9.63 -17.87 6.06
N VAL A 56 8.54 -18.63 6.01
CA VAL A 56 7.25 -18.18 5.47
C VAL A 56 6.36 -17.78 6.63
N ASN A 57 6.01 -16.51 6.70
CA ASN A 57 5.13 -15.99 7.75
C ASN A 57 3.72 -15.73 7.18
N ASP A 58 2.67 -16.00 7.97
CA ASP A 58 1.26 -15.67 7.60
C ASP A 58 1.05 -14.16 7.44
N TYR A 59 1.95 -13.38 8.04
CA TYR A 59 2.02 -11.94 7.94
C TYR A 59 3.40 -11.58 7.37
N VAL A 60 3.45 -11.30 6.07
CA VAL A 60 4.53 -10.52 5.49
C VAL A 60 4.06 -9.07 5.62
N PRO A 61 4.60 -8.27 6.56
CA PRO A 61 4.43 -6.83 6.46
C PRO A 61 4.88 -6.45 5.04
N GLU A 62 4.11 -5.63 4.33
CA GLU A 62 4.61 -4.98 3.12
C GLU A 62 6.02 -4.48 3.46
N SER A 63 7.05 -5.02 2.80
CA SER A 63 8.47 -4.88 3.19
C SER A 63 8.81 -3.41 3.41
N LEU A 64 8.82 -2.94 4.66
CA LEU A 64 8.99 -1.52 4.97
C LEU A 64 10.34 -0.98 4.46
N ASP A 65 11.35 -1.84 4.38
CA ASP A 65 12.68 -1.49 3.83
C ASP A 65 12.66 -1.18 2.32
N SER A 66 11.72 -1.75 1.57
CA SER A 66 11.50 -1.45 0.14
C SER A 66 10.61 -0.22 -0.08
N ILE A 67 10.05 0.36 0.99
CA ILE A 67 8.93 1.31 0.95
C ILE A 67 9.37 2.68 1.48
N VAL A 68 10.67 2.93 1.69
CA VAL A 68 11.19 4.26 2.08
C VAL A 68 10.68 5.37 1.15
N GLU A 69 10.45 5.07 -0.13
CA GLU A 69 9.89 6.02 -1.12
C GLU A 69 8.39 6.34 -0.89
N PHE A 70 7.65 5.48 -0.19
CA PHE A 70 6.23 5.69 0.14
C PHE A 70 5.99 6.00 1.62
N GLU A 71 7.03 6.11 2.44
CA GLU A 71 6.89 6.71 3.76
C GLU A 71 6.47 8.17 3.54
N PRO A 72 5.43 8.67 4.25
CA PRO A 72 5.10 10.08 4.17
C PRO A 72 6.36 10.88 4.46
N PRO A 73 6.68 11.90 3.64
CA PRO A 73 7.92 12.65 3.83
C PRO A 73 7.97 13.13 5.28
N PRO A 74 9.13 13.00 5.95
CA PRO A 74 9.25 13.51 7.29
C PRO A 74 8.85 14.98 7.29
N SER A 75 8.32 15.44 8.43
CA SER A 75 8.14 16.87 8.60
C SER A 75 9.47 17.57 8.31
N PRO A 76 9.46 18.73 7.63
CA PRO A 76 10.69 19.42 7.26
C PRO A 76 11.62 19.58 8.47
N ASP A 77 12.93 19.45 8.27
CA ASP A 77 13.93 19.65 9.33
C ASP A 77 13.89 21.08 9.92
N SER A 78 13.26 22.02 9.21
CA SER A 78 12.97 23.38 9.65
C SER A 78 11.60 23.50 10.31
N SER A 79 11.48 24.38 11.30
CA SER A 79 10.17 24.81 11.82
C SER A 79 9.28 25.31 10.67
N TYR A 80 8.00 24.92 10.69
CA TYR A 80 6.98 25.49 9.80
C TYR A 80 7.05 27.02 9.83
N GLY A 81 7.32 27.62 8.67
CA GLY A 81 7.41 29.07 8.50
C GLY A 81 6.06 29.69 8.15
N HIS A 82 5.97 31.01 8.32
CA HIS A 82 4.88 31.83 7.78
C HIS A 82 5.42 32.82 6.72
N THR A 83 6.59 32.52 6.14
CA THR A 83 7.15 33.29 5.03
C THR A 83 6.26 33.15 3.81
N TYR A 84 5.94 34.29 3.20
CA TYR A 84 5.19 34.31 1.96
C TYR A 84 6.02 33.67 0.84
N PRO A 85 5.39 32.93 -0.09
CA PRO A 85 6.06 32.44 -1.30
C PRO A 85 6.62 33.61 -2.11
N GLU A 86 7.73 33.40 -2.80
CA GLU A 86 8.34 34.40 -3.71
C GLU A 86 7.54 34.49 -5.03
N GLU A 87 7.68 35.60 -5.78
CA GLU A 87 6.93 35.82 -7.04
C GLU A 87 7.14 34.69 -8.06
N ASP A 88 8.36 34.13 -8.13
CA ASP A 88 8.70 33.01 -9.02
C ASP A 88 7.96 31.71 -8.65
N GLU A 89 7.56 31.53 -7.39
CA GLU A 89 6.77 30.37 -6.96
C GLU A 89 5.30 30.52 -7.35
N PHE A 90 4.76 31.73 -7.30
CA PHE A 90 3.41 32.04 -7.78
C PHE A 90 3.27 31.89 -9.30
N ALA A 91 4.36 32.06 -10.05
CA ALA A 91 4.37 31.91 -11.50
C ALA A 91 4.29 30.45 -11.98
N LYS A 92 4.43 29.46 -11.08
CA LYS A 92 4.34 28.04 -11.44
C LYS A 92 2.89 27.61 -11.61
N ASP A 93 2.61 26.87 -12.68
CA ASP A 93 1.28 26.30 -12.90
C ASP A 93 0.90 25.31 -11.78
N PRO A 94 -0.37 25.30 -11.33
CA PRO A 94 -0.82 24.36 -10.32
C PRO A 94 -0.82 22.93 -10.87
N ILE A 95 -0.55 21.98 -10.00
CA ILE A 95 -0.62 20.56 -10.35
C ILE A 95 -2.07 20.20 -10.70
N ILE A 96 -2.25 19.50 -11.83
CA ILE A 96 -3.55 19.04 -12.29
C ILE A 96 -4.13 18.06 -11.26
N VAL A 97 -5.40 18.27 -10.89
CA VAL A 97 -6.10 17.39 -9.94
C VAL A 97 -6.22 15.98 -10.54
N PRO A 98 -5.75 14.94 -9.82
CA PRO A 98 -5.91 13.57 -10.28
C PRO A 98 -7.39 13.19 -10.36
N SER A 99 -7.78 12.54 -11.47
CA SER A 99 -9.17 12.14 -11.74
C SER A 99 -9.77 11.25 -10.64
N GLN A 100 -8.93 10.47 -9.96
CA GLN A 100 -9.29 9.55 -8.89
C GLN A 100 -9.92 10.26 -7.68
N VAL A 101 -9.56 11.52 -7.43
CA VAL A 101 -10.05 12.30 -6.28
C VAL A 101 -11.54 12.67 -6.43
N HIS A 102 -12.10 12.60 -7.63
CA HIS A 102 -13.53 12.87 -7.85
C HIS A 102 -14.45 11.72 -7.43
N VAL A 103 -13.89 10.54 -7.13
CA VAL A 103 -14.67 9.36 -6.72
C VAL A 103 -14.95 9.41 -5.23
N THR A 104 -16.20 9.66 -4.84
CA THR A 104 -16.62 9.66 -3.44
C THR A 104 -17.05 8.26 -2.99
N VAL A 105 -16.67 7.87 -1.77
CA VAL A 105 -17.08 6.59 -1.15
C VAL A 105 -18.59 6.56 -0.88
N LEU A 106 -19.21 7.73 -0.72
CA LEU A 106 -20.62 7.89 -0.32
C LEU A 106 -21.56 8.24 -1.49
N GLY A 107 -21.04 8.51 -2.69
CA GLY A 107 -21.80 9.05 -3.82
C GLY A 107 -22.21 8.05 -4.89
N THR A 108 -21.96 6.75 -4.72
CA THR A 108 -22.39 5.70 -5.65
C THR A 108 -23.90 5.46 -5.51
N GLN A 109 -24.70 6.34 -6.12
CA GLN A 109 -26.10 6.07 -6.39
C GLN A 109 -26.22 4.84 -7.31
N ASN A 110 -27.10 3.91 -6.95
CA ASN A 110 -27.62 2.79 -7.76
C ASN A 110 -26.97 1.40 -7.66
N SER A 111 -26.85 0.86 -6.45
CA SER A 111 -27.05 -0.59 -6.30
C SER A 111 -27.75 -0.89 -4.98
N LYS A 112 -28.78 -1.74 -5.03
CA LYS A 112 -29.61 -2.17 -3.88
C LYS A 112 -28.88 -3.07 -2.87
N GLU A 113 -27.56 -3.08 -2.90
CA GLU A 113 -26.71 -3.84 -1.99
C GLU A 113 -25.68 -2.88 -1.42
N ALA A 114 -25.86 -2.49 -0.16
CA ALA A 114 -24.97 -1.61 0.59
C ALA A 114 -23.64 -2.31 0.94
N SER A 115 -22.97 -2.92 -0.02
CA SER A 115 -21.56 -3.25 0.12
C SER A 115 -20.78 -1.99 -0.19
N CYS A 116 -20.40 -1.23 0.84
CA CYS A 116 -19.38 -0.21 0.71
C CYS A 116 -18.11 -0.88 0.18
N SER A 117 -17.85 -0.76 -1.13
CA SER A 117 -16.67 -1.35 -1.75
C SER A 117 -15.44 -0.75 -1.10
N ARG A 118 -14.39 -1.56 -0.91
CA ARG A 118 -13.10 -1.09 -0.36
C ARG A 118 -12.68 0.20 -1.09
N PRO A 119 -12.52 1.34 -0.38
CA PRO A 119 -12.15 2.59 -1.03
C PRO A 119 -10.77 2.47 -1.67
N GLN A 120 -10.57 3.17 -2.79
CA GLN A 120 -9.24 3.30 -3.38
C GLN A 120 -8.31 4.01 -2.40
N HIS A 121 -7.06 3.59 -2.33
CA HIS A 121 -6.10 4.19 -1.40
C HIS A 121 -5.88 5.69 -1.68
N VAL A 122 -5.99 6.11 -2.95
CA VAL A 122 -5.80 7.51 -3.39
C VAL A 122 -6.87 8.45 -2.84
N VAL A 123 -8.06 7.97 -2.43
CA VAL A 123 -9.13 8.83 -1.91
C VAL A 123 -9.13 8.95 -0.38
N LEU A 124 -8.22 8.24 0.30
CA LEU A 124 -8.07 8.33 1.75
C LEU A 124 -7.42 9.67 2.12
N GLU A 125 -7.72 10.17 3.33
CA GLU A 125 -7.26 11.47 3.84
C GLU A 125 -7.71 12.71 3.03
N HIS A 126 -8.47 12.53 1.95
CA HIS A 126 -9.09 13.63 1.22
C HIS A 126 -10.41 14.05 1.88
N LEU A 127 -10.57 15.36 2.10
CA LEU A 127 -11.80 15.95 2.61
C LEU A 127 -12.80 16.14 1.47
N PHE A 128 -13.98 15.57 1.65
CA PHE A 128 -15.11 15.72 0.75
C PHE A 128 -16.16 16.64 1.36
N ILE A 129 -16.79 17.47 0.53
CA ILE A 129 -17.88 18.35 0.92
C ILE A 129 -19.04 18.07 -0.03
N GLU A 130 -20.24 17.90 0.51
CA GLU A 130 -21.43 17.72 -0.30
C GLU A 130 -21.68 18.99 -1.14
N LYS A 131 -21.62 18.87 -2.46
CA LYS A 131 -21.87 19.98 -3.39
C LYS A 131 -23.37 20.12 -3.64
N GLY A 132 -24.10 20.60 -2.64
CA GLY A 132 -25.53 20.91 -2.70
C GLY A 132 -25.80 22.38 -2.40
N TRP A 133 -25.70 23.26 -3.39
CA TRP A 133 -26.16 24.64 -3.22
C TRP A 133 -27.69 24.68 -3.17
N ALA A 134 -28.24 24.69 -1.97
CA ALA A 134 -29.46 25.41 -1.71
C ALA A 134 -29.11 26.56 -0.77
N ALA A 135 -29.54 27.78 -1.12
CA ALA A 135 -29.41 29.00 -0.31
C ALA A 135 -30.11 28.93 1.08
N SER A 136 -30.50 27.72 1.50
CA SER A 136 -31.29 27.39 2.68
C SER A 136 -30.63 26.32 3.56
N GLN A 137 -29.45 25.79 3.20
CA GLN A 137 -28.77 24.81 4.07
C GLN A 137 -28.13 25.51 5.28
N SER A 138 -28.65 25.19 6.47
CA SER A 138 -28.11 25.61 7.77
C SER A 138 -26.96 24.73 8.25
N VAL A 139 -26.60 23.67 7.50
CA VAL A 139 -25.64 22.65 7.88
C VAL A 139 -24.77 22.26 6.68
N VAL A 140 -23.47 22.07 6.92
CA VAL A 140 -22.51 21.51 5.96
C VAL A 140 -22.13 20.10 6.39
N ALA A 141 -22.16 19.16 5.45
CA ALA A 141 -21.65 17.80 5.63
C ALA A 141 -20.21 17.70 5.09
N LEU A 142 -19.30 17.25 5.96
CA LEU A 142 -17.90 16.98 5.64
C LEU A 142 -17.65 15.48 5.74
N GLY A 143 -17.06 14.88 4.71
CA GLY A 143 -16.71 13.46 4.67
C GLY A 143 -15.20 13.25 4.60
N LEU A 144 -14.68 12.28 5.34
CA LEU A 144 -13.27 11.85 5.27
C LEU A 144 -13.20 10.34 5.42
N SER A 145 -12.33 9.69 4.65
CA SER A 145 -12.07 8.26 4.78
C SER A 145 -10.63 8.03 5.25
N HIS A 146 -10.47 7.28 6.34
CA HIS A 146 -9.20 6.95 6.96
C HIS A 146 -9.02 5.42 7.03
N ARG A 147 -7.78 4.94 6.94
CA ARG A 147 -7.47 3.52 7.11
C ARG A 147 -6.92 3.26 8.52
N PHE A 148 -7.64 2.45 9.30
CA PHE A 148 -7.18 1.96 10.60
C PHE A 148 -6.78 0.48 10.47
N GLN A 149 -5.47 0.20 10.51
CA GLN A 149 -4.91 -1.12 10.25
C GLN A 149 -5.37 -1.72 8.90
N SER A 150 -6.15 -2.81 8.93
CA SER A 150 -6.71 -3.47 7.75
C SER A 150 -8.15 -3.04 7.43
N LYS A 151 -8.68 -2.05 8.15
CA LYS A 151 -10.07 -1.57 8.01
C LYS A 151 -10.10 -0.13 7.52
N TYR A 152 -11.22 0.22 6.90
CA TYR A 152 -11.49 1.56 6.38
C TYR A 152 -12.66 2.16 7.14
N VAL A 153 -12.51 3.41 7.56
CA VAL A 153 -13.51 4.15 8.33
C VAL A 153 -13.81 5.43 7.58
N THR A 154 -15.07 5.62 7.18
CA THR A 154 -15.56 6.87 6.60
C THR A 154 -16.34 7.63 7.66
N VAL A 155 -15.86 8.83 8.01
CA VAL A 155 -16.49 9.72 8.98
C VAL A 155 -17.24 10.81 8.23
N VAL A 156 -18.47 11.09 8.64
CA VAL A 156 -19.28 12.22 8.16
C VAL A 156 -19.59 13.16 9.33
N LEU A 157 -19.10 14.39 9.26
CA LEU A 157 -19.33 15.45 10.23
C LEU A 157 -20.35 16.44 9.68
N TYR A 158 -21.45 16.63 10.41
CA TYR A 158 -22.44 17.67 10.14
C TYR A 158 -22.17 18.88 11.03
N LYS A 159 -21.82 20.01 10.41
CA LYS A 159 -21.52 21.26 11.12
C LYS A 159 -22.54 22.34 10.75
N PRO A 160 -23.25 22.95 11.72
CA PRO A 160 -24.15 24.05 11.43
C PRO A 160 -23.36 25.29 10.98
N LEU A 161 -23.86 25.99 9.96
CA LEU A 161 -23.39 27.29 9.54
C LEU A 161 -24.05 28.34 10.42
N ARG A 162 -23.26 29.04 11.23
CA ARG A 162 -23.75 30.23 11.93
C ARG A 162 -23.87 31.35 10.90
N ARG A 163 -25.07 31.90 10.79
CA ARG A 163 -25.37 33.06 9.94
C ARG A 163 -25.01 34.35 10.66
#